data_AF-A0A314XRK3-F1
#
_entry.id   AF-A0A314XRK3-F1
#
_cell.length_a   1.000
_cell.length_b   1.000
_cell.length_c   1.000
_cell.angle_alpha   90.00
_cell.angle_beta   90.00
_cell.angle_gamma   90.00
#
_symmetry.space_group_name_H-M   'P 1'
#
loop_
_entity.id
_entity.type
_entity.pdbx_description
1 polymer ?
#
loop_
_entity_poly.entity_id
_entity_poly.type
_entity_poly.pdbx_seq_one_letter_code
_entity_poly.pdbx_strand_id
1 'polypeptide(L)'
;MDHQESNVKKEGVAGRSLIDLVFSWSMKDVLSKNLYKKQVTKIPETFSTVTSYTKSFIPSLVEETHADLLSSMMTLSQAPTCEIVAVKTSKDHKPPKDLFYNITIKGRGEAAGSYEPQAGDLIALTDVRPKCTNDLNKPRDSYLIAYVLRGRDNNLSILSSKPINKEGGKKLLAVYLINMTTNVRVWRALNSEGPTQI
;
A
#
# COMPACT_ATOMS: atom_id res chain seq x y z
N MET A 1 -34.40 20.55 -24.25
CA MET A 1 -33.17 19.79 -24.59
C MET A 1 -32.46 19.58 -23.28
N ASP A 2 -32.78 18.48 -22.62
CA ASP A 2 -32.32 18.20 -21.26
C ASP A 2 -30.92 17.61 -21.32
N HIS A 3 -29.97 18.34 -20.74
CA HIS A 3 -28.64 17.82 -20.47
C HIS A 3 -28.71 16.88 -19.27
N GLN A 4 -28.70 15.59 -19.56
CA GLN A 4 -28.56 14.54 -18.55
C GLN A 4 -27.08 14.45 -18.16
N GLU A 5 -26.71 15.09 -17.05
CA GLU A 5 -25.41 14.86 -16.40
C GLU A 5 -25.33 13.40 -15.95
N SER A 6 -24.48 12.62 -16.62
CA SER A 6 -24.12 11.29 -16.18
C SER A 6 -23.28 11.40 -14.90
N ASN A 7 -23.92 11.15 -13.77
CA ASN A 7 -23.27 11.08 -12.47
C ASN A 7 -22.45 9.78 -12.39
N VAL A 8 -21.27 9.77 -13.02
CA VAL A 8 -20.29 8.70 -12.88
C VAL A 8 -19.81 8.74 -11.43
N LYS A 9 -20.31 7.81 -10.60
CA LYS A 9 -19.78 7.58 -9.26
C LYS A 9 -18.27 7.37 -9.39
N LYS A 10 -17.46 8.24 -8.79
CA LYS A 10 -16.02 8.02 -8.64
C LYS A 10 -15.84 6.70 -7.89
N GLU A 11 -15.38 5.66 -8.59
CA GLU A 11 -15.02 4.40 -7.98
C GLU A 11 -13.88 4.65 -7.00
N GLY A 12 -14.12 4.36 -5.72
CA GLY A 12 -13.10 4.46 -4.68
C GLY A 12 -11.98 3.44 -4.90
N VAL A 13 -10.83 3.64 -4.26
CA VAL A 13 -9.76 2.64 -4.22
C VAL A 13 -10.30 1.35 -3.62
N ALA A 14 -10.18 0.25 -4.34
CA ALA A 14 -10.63 -1.07 -3.89
C ALA A 14 -9.92 -1.48 -2.59
N GLY A 15 -10.66 -1.92 -1.57
CA GLY A 15 -10.08 -2.29 -0.27
C GLY A 15 -9.42 -1.13 0.47
N ARG A 16 -9.85 0.12 0.21
CA ARG A 16 -9.26 1.34 0.80
C ARG A 16 -9.15 1.24 2.32
N SER A 17 -10.14 0.65 2.99
CA SER A 17 -10.14 0.52 4.45
C SER A 17 -9.01 -0.36 4.98
N LEU A 18 -8.63 -1.43 4.28
CA LEU A 18 -7.44 -2.22 4.62
C LEU A 18 -6.15 -1.43 4.36
N ILE A 19 -6.07 -0.74 3.22
CA ILE A 19 -4.89 0.06 2.88
C ILE A 19 -4.68 1.18 3.92
N ASP A 20 -5.75 1.88 4.31
CA ASP A 20 -5.71 2.91 5.35
C ASP A 20 -5.31 2.33 6.72
N LEU A 21 -5.77 1.12 7.04
CA LEU A 21 -5.34 0.41 8.25
C LEU A 21 -3.83 0.13 8.23
N VAL A 22 -3.30 -0.39 7.11
CA VAL A 22 -1.86 -0.63 6.94
C VAL A 22 -1.07 0.68 7.02
N PHE A 23 -1.59 1.76 6.43
CA PHE A 23 -0.95 3.09 6.48
C PHE A 23 -0.95 3.70 7.88
N SER A 24 -1.87 3.28 8.76
CA SER A 24 -1.92 3.76 10.14
C SER A 24 -0.83 3.15 11.03
N TRP A 25 -0.22 2.03 10.62
CA TRP A 25 0.83 1.38 11.40
C TRP A 25 2.09 2.24 11.45
N SER A 26 2.57 2.50 12.66
CA SER A 26 3.90 3.05 12.87
C SER A 26 4.97 1.98 12.62
N MET A 27 6.24 2.38 12.47
CA MET A 27 7.35 1.42 12.43
C MET A 27 7.38 0.49 13.64
N LYS A 28 7.02 1.00 14.81
CA LYS A 28 6.96 0.19 16.02
C LYS A 28 5.88 -0.87 15.92
N ASP A 29 4.73 -0.53 15.33
CA ASP A 29 3.63 -1.47 15.14
C ASP A 29 4.02 -2.55 14.12
N VAL A 30 4.59 -2.15 12.98
CA VAL A 30 5.06 -3.08 11.94
C VAL A 30 6.09 -4.06 12.49
N LEU A 31 7.04 -3.60 13.30
CA LEU A 31 8.09 -4.45 13.88
C LEU A 31 7.62 -5.26 15.10
N SER A 32 6.37 -5.08 15.54
CA SER A 32 5.83 -5.79 16.71
C SER A 32 5.25 -7.15 16.33
N LYS A 33 5.97 -8.23 16.65
CA LYS A 33 5.52 -9.62 16.45
C LYS A 33 4.17 -9.98 17.10
N ASN A 34 3.68 -9.17 18.04
CA ASN A 34 2.50 -9.48 18.83
C ASN A 34 1.38 -8.42 18.67
N LEU A 35 1.42 -7.60 17.61
CA LEU A 35 0.46 -6.51 17.42
C LEU A 35 -1.00 -7.00 17.49
N TYR A 36 -1.29 -8.14 16.87
CA TYR A 36 -2.63 -8.72 16.79
C TYR A 36 -2.86 -9.99 17.62
N LYS A 37 -1.88 -10.40 18.44
CA LYS A 37 -1.92 -11.69 19.17
C LYS A 37 -3.18 -11.90 20.03
N LYS A 38 -3.75 -10.82 20.58
CA LYS A 38 -4.98 -10.87 21.41
C LYS A 38 -6.27 -10.64 20.62
N GLN A 39 -6.15 -10.21 19.37
CA GLN A 39 -7.30 -9.88 18.50
C GLN A 39 -7.66 -11.06 17.59
N VAL A 40 -6.70 -11.92 17.27
CA VAL A 40 -6.96 -13.17 16.54
C VAL A 40 -7.51 -14.20 17.53
N THR A 41 -8.81 -14.49 17.43
CA THR A 41 -9.49 -15.52 18.22
C THR A 41 -9.62 -16.81 17.42
N LYS A 42 -9.79 -17.94 18.11
CA LYS A 42 -10.11 -19.22 17.46
C LYS A 42 -11.37 -19.04 16.60
N ILE A 43 -11.27 -19.39 15.32
CA ILE A 43 -12.40 -19.35 14.39
C ILE A 43 -13.40 -20.45 14.80
N PRO A 44 -14.70 -20.13 14.98
CA PRO A 44 -15.73 -21.12 15.25
C PRO A 44 -15.83 -22.18 14.15
N GLU A 45 -16.25 -23.39 14.51
CA GLU A 45 -16.50 -24.46 13.54
C GLU A 45 -17.79 -24.24 12.74
N THR A 46 -18.75 -23.52 13.32
CA THR A 46 -20.04 -23.20 12.69
C THR A 46 -20.44 -21.75 12.94
N PHE A 47 -21.28 -21.22 12.05
CA PHE A 47 -21.71 -19.81 12.08
C PHE A 47 -23.23 -19.73 11.89
N SER A 48 -23.87 -18.90 12.69
CA SER A 48 -25.33 -18.70 12.62
C SER A 48 -25.74 -17.75 11.49
N THR A 49 -24.83 -16.89 11.03
CA THR A 49 -25.09 -15.91 9.95
C THR A 49 -23.87 -15.70 9.06
N VAL A 50 -24.10 -15.29 7.81
CA VAL A 50 -23.01 -14.88 6.89
C VAL A 50 -22.18 -13.74 7.49
N THR A 51 -22.81 -12.79 8.19
CA THR A 51 -22.09 -11.68 8.85
C THR A 51 -21.18 -12.18 9.98
N SER A 52 -21.62 -13.16 10.77
CA SER A 52 -20.77 -13.75 11.82
C SER A 52 -19.59 -14.51 11.22
N TYR A 53 -19.79 -15.17 10.09
CA TYR A 53 -18.73 -15.82 9.31
C TYR A 53 -17.73 -14.79 8.77
N THR A 54 -18.18 -13.80 8.00
CA THR A 54 -17.24 -12.86 7.36
C THR A 54 -16.45 -12.05 8.38
N LYS A 55 -17.10 -11.59 9.47
CA LYS A 55 -16.43 -10.83 10.53
C LYS A 55 -15.39 -11.65 11.30
N SER A 56 -15.53 -12.97 11.42
CA SER A 56 -14.56 -13.78 12.17
C SER A 56 -13.20 -13.89 11.48
N PHE A 57 -13.14 -13.70 10.15
CA PHE A 57 -11.88 -13.76 9.39
C PHE A 57 -11.14 -12.43 9.30
N ILE A 58 -11.79 -11.31 9.62
CA ILE A 58 -11.19 -9.98 9.53
C ILE A 58 -9.90 -9.87 10.38
N PRO A 59 -9.87 -10.26 11.67
CA PRO A 59 -8.64 -10.19 12.46
C PRO A 59 -7.51 -11.06 11.91
N SER A 60 -7.83 -12.25 11.40
CA SER A 60 -6.85 -13.16 10.81
C SER A 60 -6.21 -12.57 9.55
N LEU A 61 -7.01 -11.96 8.66
CA LEU A 61 -6.50 -11.32 7.45
C LEU A 61 -5.60 -10.11 7.75
N VAL A 62 -5.94 -9.35 8.78
CA VAL A 62 -5.12 -8.21 9.24
C VAL A 62 -3.80 -8.70 9.82
N GLU A 63 -3.83 -9.79 10.60
CA GLU A 63 -2.61 -10.40 11.16
C GLU A 63 -1.73 -11.01 10.07
N GLU A 64 -2.30 -11.69 9.08
CA GLU A 64 -1.57 -12.20 7.90
C GLU A 64 -0.89 -11.07 7.14
N THR A 65 -1.63 -9.99 6.84
CA THR A 65 -1.08 -8.81 6.16
C THR A 65 0.06 -8.17 6.97
N HIS A 66 -0.09 -8.12 8.30
CA HIS A 66 0.93 -7.61 9.20
C HIS A 66 2.17 -8.51 9.24
N ALA A 67 2.00 -9.83 9.32
CA ALA A 67 3.07 -10.81 9.33
C ALA A 67 3.90 -10.79 8.05
N ASP A 68 3.25 -10.66 6.89
CA ASP A 68 3.92 -10.49 5.59
C ASP A 68 4.76 -9.21 5.57
N LEU A 69 4.19 -8.10 6.02
CA LEU A 69 4.89 -6.82 6.08
C LEU A 69 6.09 -6.87 7.04
N LEU A 70 5.92 -7.48 8.22
CA LEU A 70 6.99 -7.72 9.18
C LEU A 70 8.10 -8.57 8.56
N SER A 71 7.76 -9.66 7.87
CA SER A 71 8.73 -10.53 7.19
C SER A 71 9.53 -9.77 6.13
N SER A 72 8.86 -8.92 5.36
CA SER A 72 9.51 -8.03 4.40
C SER A 72 10.47 -7.05 5.08
N MET A 73 10.07 -6.44 6.19
CA MET A 73 10.95 -5.55 6.97
C MET A 73 12.21 -6.25 7.48
N MET A 74 12.13 -7.55 7.81
CA MET A 74 13.29 -8.34 8.25
C MET A 74 14.29 -8.61 7.12
N THR A 75 13.86 -8.54 5.86
CA THR A 75 14.69 -8.78 4.67
C THR A 75 14.89 -7.51 3.83
N LEU A 76 14.56 -6.34 4.39
CA LEU A 76 14.53 -5.04 3.71
C LEU A 76 15.82 -4.69 2.96
N SER A 77 16.99 -5.05 3.50
CA SER A 77 18.30 -4.75 2.87
C SER A 77 18.48 -5.42 1.50
N GLN A 78 17.76 -6.53 1.28
CA GLN A 78 17.78 -7.32 0.05
C GLN A 78 16.59 -7.00 -0.85
N ALA A 79 15.65 -6.17 -0.38
CA ALA A 79 14.44 -5.85 -1.11
C ALA A 79 14.77 -5.23 -2.49
N PRO A 80 14.04 -5.62 -3.54
CA PRO A 80 14.15 -5.00 -4.85
C PRO A 80 13.83 -3.51 -4.78
N THR A 81 14.57 -2.69 -5.53
CA THR A 81 14.40 -1.23 -5.56
C THR A 81 14.31 -0.68 -6.96
N CYS A 82 13.54 0.38 -7.16
CA CYS A 82 13.48 1.14 -8.41
C CYS A 82 13.67 2.64 -8.14
N GLU A 83 14.24 3.36 -9.11
CA GLU A 83 14.43 4.81 -9.01
C GLU A 83 13.19 5.55 -9.52
N ILE A 84 12.73 6.53 -8.73
CA ILE A 84 11.64 7.45 -9.10
C ILE A 84 12.26 8.75 -9.60
N VAL A 85 12.10 9.03 -10.89
CA VAL A 85 12.66 10.23 -11.53
C VAL A 85 11.76 11.45 -11.33
N ALA A 86 10.44 11.26 -11.30
CA ALA A 86 9.48 12.34 -11.11
C ALA A 86 8.34 11.94 -10.18
N VAL A 87 7.84 12.91 -9.42
CA VAL A 87 6.63 12.80 -8.58
C VAL A 87 5.79 14.04 -8.88
N LYS A 88 4.51 13.83 -9.19
CA LYS A 88 3.54 14.91 -9.43
C LYS A 88 2.28 14.62 -8.64
N THR A 89 1.70 15.63 -8.01
CA THR A 89 0.37 15.50 -7.37
C THR A 89 -0.66 15.13 -8.42
N SER A 90 -1.53 14.17 -8.11
CA SER A 90 -2.66 13.82 -8.97
C SER A 90 -3.77 14.87 -8.89
N LYS A 91 -4.69 14.87 -9.85
CA LYS A 91 -5.91 15.70 -9.80
C LYS A 91 -6.82 15.35 -8.63
N ASP A 92 -6.78 14.09 -8.19
CA ASP A 92 -7.57 13.61 -7.04
C ASP A 92 -6.85 13.79 -5.70
N HIS A 93 -5.70 14.47 -5.69
CA HIS A 93 -4.94 14.76 -4.47
C HIS A 93 -5.72 15.71 -3.55
N LYS A 94 -6.20 15.19 -2.41
CA LYS A 94 -6.97 15.94 -1.40
C LYS A 94 -6.49 15.59 0.02
N PRO A 95 -5.52 16.36 0.56
CA PRO A 95 -5.08 16.20 1.93
C PRO A 95 -6.23 16.38 2.95
N PRO A 96 -6.15 15.75 4.14
CA PRO A 96 -5.03 14.93 4.61
C PRO A 96 -5.09 13.45 4.20
N LYS A 97 -6.23 12.97 3.70
CA LYS A 97 -6.47 11.52 3.49
C LYS A 97 -6.11 11.02 2.09
N ASP A 98 -6.44 11.78 1.05
CA ASP A 98 -6.35 11.34 -0.34
C ASP A 98 -5.05 11.85 -0.98
N LEU A 99 -3.92 11.29 -0.54
CA LEU A 99 -2.59 11.69 -0.98
C LEU A 99 -2.18 10.94 -2.25
N PHE A 100 -2.88 11.23 -3.35
CA PHE A 100 -2.62 10.62 -4.65
C PHE A 100 -1.51 11.34 -5.40
N TYR A 101 -0.60 10.55 -5.99
CA TYR A 101 0.50 11.04 -6.82
C TYR A 101 0.63 10.21 -8.09
N ASN A 102 1.16 10.82 -9.14
CA ASN A 102 1.69 10.14 -10.30
C ASN A 102 3.21 10.17 -10.21
N ILE A 103 3.83 9.00 -10.22
CA ILE A 103 5.28 8.84 -10.23
C ILE A 103 5.75 8.35 -11.59
N THR A 104 6.94 8.78 -11.99
CA THR A 104 7.63 8.23 -13.15
C THR A 104 8.83 7.47 -12.64
N ILE A 105 8.92 6.18 -12.96
CA ILE A 105 10.06 5.34 -12.64
C ILE A 105 11.10 5.40 -13.75
N LYS A 106 12.36 5.17 -13.41
CA LYS A 106 13.43 5.05 -14.40
C LYS A 106 13.24 3.75 -15.18
N GLY A 107 13.00 3.88 -16.49
CA GLY A 107 12.86 2.74 -17.40
C GLY A 107 14.12 1.87 -17.47
N ARG A 108 13.94 0.64 -17.96
CA ARG A 108 14.99 -0.38 -18.13
C ARG A 108 16.22 0.19 -18.86
N GLY A 109 17.29 0.45 -18.11
CA GLY A 109 18.64 0.29 -18.63
C GLY A 109 19.03 -1.17 -18.43
N GLU A 110 19.84 -1.73 -19.33
CA GLU A 110 20.27 -3.13 -19.49
C GLU A 110 20.73 -3.93 -18.23
N ALA A 111 20.66 -3.37 -17.03
CA ALA A 111 20.95 -4.09 -15.79
C ALA A 111 19.80 -5.06 -15.43
N ALA A 112 20.07 -6.36 -15.58
CA ALA A 112 19.23 -7.42 -15.05
C ALA A 112 19.01 -7.21 -13.53
N GLY A 113 17.75 -7.18 -13.08
CA GLY A 113 17.39 -7.12 -11.65
C GLY A 113 16.77 -5.82 -11.15
N SER A 114 16.41 -4.86 -12.02
CA SER A 114 15.63 -3.68 -11.59
C SER A 114 14.18 -4.05 -11.28
N TYR A 115 13.74 -3.74 -10.06
CA TYR A 115 12.33 -3.85 -9.65
C TYR A 115 11.42 -2.97 -10.52
N GLU A 116 10.29 -3.51 -10.92
CA GLU A 116 9.22 -2.76 -11.58
C GLU A 116 7.97 -2.84 -10.70
N PRO A 117 7.53 -1.73 -10.08
CA PRO A 117 6.37 -1.76 -9.21
C PRO A 117 5.09 -2.12 -9.97
N GLN A 118 4.33 -3.05 -9.41
CA GLN A 118 3.09 -3.57 -9.96
C GLN A 118 1.88 -3.04 -9.19
N ALA A 119 0.71 -3.05 -9.84
CA ALA A 119 -0.54 -2.76 -9.14
C ALA A 119 -0.71 -3.72 -7.94
N GLY A 120 -1.08 -3.15 -6.80
CA GLY A 120 -1.18 -3.89 -5.55
C GLY A 120 0.08 -3.90 -4.69
N ASP A 121 1.22 -3.45 -5.21
CA ASP A 121 2.45 -3.36 -4.42
C ASP A 121 2.32 -2.29 -3.33
N LEU A 122 2.73 -2.66 -2.13
CA LEU A 122 3.08 -1.75 -1.06
C LEU A 122 4.59 -1.49 -1.14
N ILE A 123 4.97 -0.22 -1.23
CA ILE A 123 6.35 0.21 -1.38
C ILE A 123 6.74 1.19 -0.27
N ALA A 124 7.99 1.13 0.20
CA ALA A 124 8.59 2.21 0.97
C ALA A 124 9.23 3.24 0.03
N LEU A 125 9.06 4.51 0.34
CA LEU A 125 9.68 5.62 -0.39
C LEU A 125 10.86 6.15 0.42
N THR A 126 12.05 6.13 -0.16
CA THR A 126 13.31 6.43 0.56
C THR A 126 14.27 7.27 -0.29
N ASP A 127 15.15 8.01 0.36
CA ASP A 127 16.21 8.80 -0.29
C ASP A 127 17.40 7.93 -0.73
N VAL A 128 17.64 6.84 0.00
CA VAL A 128 18.76 5.91 -0.21
C VAL A 128 18.29 4.47 -0.09
N ARG A 129 19.02 3.54 -0.73
CA ARG A 129 18.74 2.12 -0.61
C ARG A 129 18.89 1.71 0.87
N PRO A 130 17.82 1.21 1.52
CA PRO A 130 17.88 0.87 2.93
C PRO A 130 18.80 -0.34 3.14
N LYS A 131 19.60 -0.28 4.20
CA LYS A 131 20.42 -1.38 4.71
C LYS A 131 19.79 -2.02 5.94
N CYS A 132 18.94 -1.29 6.63
CA CYS A 132 18.19 -1.77 7.79
C CYS A 132 16.87 -1.00 7.94
N THR A 133 16.00 -1.48 8.82
CA THR A 133 14.69 -0.86 9.09
C THR A 133 14.81 0.56 9.65
N ASN A 134 15.90 0.90 10.35
CA ASN A 134 16.14 2.26 10.85
C ASN A 134 16.30 3.29 9.72
N ASP A 135 16.73 2.87 8.53
CA ASP A 135 16.84 3.76 7.38
C ASP A 135 15.48 4.27 6.90
N LEU A 136 14.38 3.56 7.24
CA LEU A 136 13.00 3.98 6.97
C LEU A 136 12.41 4.88 8.05
N ASN A 137 13.09 5.11 9.18
CA ASN A 137 12.53 5.85 10.31
C ASN A 137 13.36 7.08 10.69
N LYS A 138 13.89 7.78 9.68
CA LYS A 138 14.65 9.02 9.88
C LYS A 138 13.68 10.15 10.30
N PRO A 139 14.11 11.14 11.10
CA PRO A 139 13.25 12.21 11.59
C PRO A 139 12.52 13.02 10.49
N ARG A 140 13.12 13.16 9.30
CA ARG A 140 12.54 13.89 8.16
C ARG A 140 11.60 13.03 7.30
N ASP A 141 11.81 11.73 7.27
CA ASP A 141 11.11 10.76 6.40
C ASP A 141 10.67 9.57 7.24
N SER A 142 9.91 9.84 8.31
CA SER A 142 9.43 8.77 9.19
C SER A 142 8.47 7.88 8.41
N TYR A 143 8.89 6.65 8.12
CA TYR A 143 8.11 5.57 7.54
C TYR A 143 7.07 6.02 6.50
N LEU A 144 7.59 6.45 5.36
CA LEU A 144 6.78 6.84 4.21
C LEU A 144 6.57 5.62 3.31
N ILE A 145 5.31 5.17 3.23
CA ILE A 145 4.91 4.06 2.38
C ILE A 145 3.85 4.51 1.37
N ALA A 146 3.70 3.76 0.30
CA ALA A 146 2.69 4.01 -0.70
C ALA A 146 2.16 2.70 -1.29
N TYR A 147 0.91 2.73 -1.73
CA TYR A 147 0.23 1.65 -2.42
C TYR A 147 0.13 1.98 -3.90
N VAL A 148 0.58 1.06 -4.76
CA VAL A 148 0.57 1.20 -6.21
C VAL A 148 -0.81 0.83 -6.75
N LEU A 149 -1.50 1.77 -7.37
CA LEU A 149 -2.88 1.59 -7.83
C LEU A 149 -2.93 1.00 -9.24
N ARG A 150 -2.28 1.69 -10.18
CA ARG A 150 -2.27 1.33 -11.60
C ARG A 150 -1.04 1.92 -12.25
N GLY A 151 -0.48 1.20 -13.21
CA GLY A 151 0.61 1.66 -14.05
C GLY A 151 0.24 1.65 -15.53
N ARG A 152 0.89 2.54 -16.28
CA ARG A 152 1.10 2.37 -17.72
C ARG A 152 2.56 2.70 -18.01
N ASP A 153 3.27 1.73 -18.57
CA ASP A 153 4.71 1.84 -18.85
C ASP A 153 5.46 2.30 -17.58
N ASN A 154 6.30 3.33 -17.71
CA ASN A 154 7.07 3.89 -16.61
C ASN A 154 6.29 4.87 -15.72
N ASN A 155 4.99 5.06 -15.92
CA ASN A 155 4.18 6.00 -15.15
C ASN A 155 3.17 5.25 -14.28
N LEU A 156 3.24 5.47 -12.96
CA LEU A 156 2.42 4.79 -11.98
C LEU A 156 1.62 5.79 -11.16
N SER A 157 0.36 5.47 -10.87
CA SER A 157 -0.43 6.18 -9.86
C SER A 157 -0.29 5.48 -8.52
N ILE A 158 0.02 6.25 -7.48
CA ILE A 158 0.18 5.75 -6.12
C ILE A 158 -0.71 6.52 -5.14
N LEU A 159 -1.11 5.86 -4.07
CA LEU A 159 -1.66 6.47 -2.87
C LEU A 159 -0.60 6.41 -1.77
N SER A 160 -0.21 7.54 -1.19
CA SER A 160 0.83 7.58 -0.15
C SER A 160 0.25 7.72 1.25
N SER A 161 0.93 7.17 2.26
CA SER A 161 0.54 7.29 3.67
C SER A 161 0.73 8.69 4.24
N LYS A 162 1.68 9.46 3.69
CA LYS A 162 2.02 10.82 4.13
C LYS A 162 2.41 11.70 2.93
N PRO A 163 2.43 13.03 3.06
CA PRO A 163 2.86 13.90 1.97
C PRO A 163 4.30 13.60 1.51
N ILE A 164 4.53 13.58 0.19
CA ILE A 164 5.85 13.34 -0.38
C ILE A 164 6.55 14.70 -0.53
N ASN A 165 7.47 15.02 0.38
CA ASN A 165 8.24 16.26 0.33
C ASN A 165 9.53 16.06 -0.48
N LYS A 166 9.50 16.37 -1.78
CA LYS A 166 10.72 16.36 -2.62
C LYS A 166 11.41 17.72 -2.58
N GLU A 167 11.96 18.09 -1.43
CA GLU A 167 12.81 19.29 -1.34
C GLU A 167 14.19 19.02 -1.95
N GLY A 168 14.59 19.83 -2.94
CA GLY A 168 15.98 19.95 -3.38
C GLY A 168 16.51 18.86 -4.32
N GLY A 169 15.68 18.29 -5.20
CA GLY A 169 16.18 17.42 -6.28
C GLY A 169 16.76 16.08 -5.82
N LYS A 170 16.54 15.70 -4.56
CA LYS A 170 17.01 14.44 -3.99
C LYS A 170 16.45 13.24 -4.74
N LYS A 171 17.28 12.22 -4.90
CA LYS A 171 16.91 10.93 -5.45
C LYS A 171 15.84 10.29 -4.56
N LEU A 172 14.83 9.71 -5.18
CA LEU A 172 13.77 8.96 -4.50
C LEU A 172 13.77 7.54 -5.05
N LEU A 173 13.69 6.56 -4.16
CA LEU A 173 13.65 5.15 -4.47
C LEU A 173 12.34 4.56 -3.96
N ALA A 174 11.71 3.71 -4.77
CA ALA A 174 10.71 2.77 -4.29
C ALA A 174 11.42 1.47 -3.89
N VAL A 175 11.07 0.96 -2.71
CA VAL A 175 11.55 -0.31 -2.18
C VAL A 175 10.34 -1.21 -2.03
N TYR A 176 10.35 -2.38 -2.68
CA TYR A 176 9.25 -3.34 -2.55
C TYR A 176 9.12 -3.80 -1.10
N LEU A 177 7.89 -3.82 -0.58
CA LEU A 177 7.59 -4.42 0.72
C LEU A 177 6.81 -5.71 0.52
N ILE A 178 5.54 -5.61 0.10
CA ILE A 178 4.63 -6.75 -0.11
C ILE A 178 3.69 -6.44 -1.27
N ASN A 179 3.05 -7.45 -1.85
CA ASN A 179 1.92 -7.25 -2.76
C ASN A 179 0.62 -7.56 -2.02
N MET A 180 -0.26 -6.56 -1.88
CA MET A 180 -1.52 -6.71 -1.14
C MET A 180 -2.71 -7.08 -2.03
N THR A 181 -2.52 -7.48 -3.29
CA THR A 181 -3.64 -7.77 -4.21
C THR A 181 -4.57 -8.84 -3.64
N THR A 182 -4.01 -9.94 -3.14
CA THR A 182 -4.79 -11.02 -2.53
C THR A 182 -5.49 -10.54 -1.26
N ASN A 183 -4.76 -9.86 -0.37
CA ASN A 183 -5.30 -9.32 0.88
C ASN A 183 -6.49 -8.38 0.62
N VAL A 184 -6.36 -7.46 -0.35
CA VAL A 184 -7.42 -6.56 -0.78
C VAL A 184 -8.62 -7.32 -1.35
N ARG A 185 -8.39 -8.34 -2.18
CA ARG A 185 -9.50 -9.16 -2.75
C ARG A 185 -10.28 -9.88 -1.64
N VAL A 186 -9.59 -10.51 -0.69
CA VAL A 186 -10.24 -11.19 0.44
C VAL A 186 -10.98 -10.17 1.32
N TRP A 187 -10.33 -9.05 1.65
CA TRP A 187 -10.94 -7.97 2.44
C TRP A 187 -12.26 -7.49 1.86
N ARG A 188 -12.31 -7.29 0.54
CA ARG A 188 -13.52 -6.89 -0.17
C ARG A 188 -14.61 -7.94 -0.08
N ALA A 189 -14.26 -9.21 -0.26
CA ALA A 189 -15.22 -10.31 -0.13
C ALA A 189 -15.80 -10.38 1.30
N LEU A 190 -14.98 -10.17 2.33
CA LEU A 190 -15.43 -10.16 3.72
C LEU A 190 -16.32 -8.95 4.05
N ASN A 191 -16.05 -7.79 3.46
CA ASN A 191 -16.83 -6.56 3.68
C ASN A 191 -17.96 -6.34 2.67
N SER A 192 -18.16 -7.26 1.73
CA SER A 192 -19.13 -7.12 0.62
C SER A 192 -18.91 -5.87 -0.24
N GLU A 193 -17.66 -5.43 -0.41
CA GLU A 193 -17.31 -4.38 -1.37
C GLU A 193 -17.43 -4.96 -2.80
N GLY A 194 -18.48 -4.58 -3.54
CA GLY A 194 -18.74 -5.08 -4.90
C GLY A 194 -17.55 -4.88 -5.86
N PRO A 195 -17.40 -5.70 -6.93
CA PRO A 195 -16.24 -5.68 -7.82
C PRO A 195 -16.07 -4.33 -8.53
N THR A 196 -14.81 -3.91 -8.70
CA THR A 196 -14.42 -2.72 -9.47
C THR A 196 -14.18 -3.20 -10.89
N GLN A 197 -14.78 -2.57 -11.90
CA GLN A 197 -14.53 -2.98 -13.28
C GLN A 197 -13.05 -2.75 -13.64
N ILE A 198 -12.42 -3.78 -14.20
CA ILE A 198 -10.97 -3.87 -14.50
C ILE A 198 -10.65 -3.07 -15.77
#